data_AF-A0A6P1YF01-F1
#
_entry.id   AF-A0A6P1YF01-F1
#
_cell.length_a   1.000
_cell.length_b   1.000
_cell.length_c   1.000
_cell.angle_alpha   90.00
_cell.angle_beta   90.00
_cell.angle_gamma   90.00
#
_symmetry.space_group_name_H-M   'P 1'
#
loop_
_entity.id
_entity.type
_entity.pdbx_description
1 polymer ?
#
loop_
_entity_poly.entity_id
_entity_poly.type
_entity_poly.pdbx_seq_one_letter_code
_entity_poly.pdbx_strand_id
1 'polypeptide(L)'
;MIIFVLATIVVFVSNYQKKGTFEELVLNTYLDKSQAKGFDAIEMLDISDRKFIYKVSNNINVINEFLSKLNELELVEYRSGMPRNNNNLKTSQKRYAIFLENRETDEKILIHIWTDKCISVTVNTLSITENKENKITKYEYDTKTHTYDIINGSIDFDYLDSLYNSLKELS
;
A
#
# COMPACT_ATOMS: atom_id res chain seq x y z
N MET A 1 20.96 -37.98 11.89
CA MET A 1 20.61 -37.23 10.66
C MET A 1 19.18 -36.66 10.75
N ILE A 2 18.86 -35.96 11.84
CA ILE A 2 17.53 -35.34 12.09
C ILE A 2 17.73 -33.86 12.48
N ILE A 3 18.81 -33.56 13.21
CA ILE A 3 19.21 -32.20 13.61
C ILE A 3 19.48 -31.29 12.39
N PHE A 4 20.04 -31.82 11.29
CA PHE A 4 20.32 -31.05 10.08
C PHE A 4 19.04 -30.63 9.32
N VAL A 5 17.99 -31.45 9.35
CA VAL A 5 16.69 -31.16 8.70
C VAL A 5 15.91 -30.12 9.50
N LEU A 6 16.00 -30.16 10.83
CA LEU A 6 15.40 -29.12 11.69
C LEU A 6 16.10 -27.76 11.51
N ALA A 7 17.43 -27.75 11.39
CA ALA A 7 18.18 -26.51 11.15
C ALA A 7 17.83 -25.87 9.79
N THR A 8 17.67 -26.65 8.71
CA THR A 8 17.26 -26.11 7.42
C THR A 8 15.82 -25.61 7.41
N ILE A 9 14.90 -26.29 8.11
CA ILE A 9 13.51 -25.81 8.27
C ILE A 9 13.46 -24.52 9.09
N VAL A 10 14.22 -24.41 10.19
CA VAL A 10 14.28 -23.19 11.00
C VAL A 10 14.89 -22.03 10.22
N VAL A 11 15.92 -22.27 9.39
CA VAL A 11 16.48 -21.26 8.47
C VAL A 11 15.48 -20.86 7.37
N PHE A 12 14.69 -21.81 6.84
CA PHE A 12 13.64 -21.52 5.86
C PHE A 12 12.48 -20.69 6.44
N VAL A 13 12.04 -21.01 7.66
CA VAL A 13 10.92 -20.33 8.34
C VAL A 13 11.32 -18.93 8.82
N SER A 14 12.56 -18.75 9.29
CA SER A 14 13.07 -17.45 9.75
C SER A 14 13.36 -16.46 8.62
N ASN A 15 13.53 -16.94 7.38
CA ASN A 15 13.87 -16.10 6.23
C ASN A 15 12.81 -16.08 5.12
N TYR A 16 11.59 -16.55 5.39
CA TYR A 16 10.51 -16.51 4.38
C TYR A 16 10.04 -15.06 4.17
N GLN A 17 10.62 -14.41 3.17
CA GLN A 17 10.24 -13.07 2.72
C GLN A 17 8.97 -13.21 1.88
N LYS A 18 7.91 -12.46 2.22
CA LYS A 18 6.71 -12.46 1.39
C LYS A 18 7.04 -11.73 0.10
N LYS A 19 6.90 -12.44 -1.02
CA LYS A 19 7.13 -11.93 -2.38
C LYS A 19 5.88 -12.18 -3.21
N GLY A 20 5.63 -11.31 -4.18
CA GLY A 20 4.46 -11.35 -5.05
C GLY A 20 4.20 -10.00 -5.68
N THR A 21 3.14 -9.90 -6.46
CA THR A 21 2.73 -8.62 -7.05
C THR A 21 2.10 -7.70 -6.01
N PHE A 22 1.99 -6.39 -6.29
CA PHE A 22 1.18 -5.49 -5.46
C PHE A 22 -0.25 -6.01 -5.29
N GLU A 23 -0.84 -6.59 -6.36
CA GLU A 23 -2.17 -7.17 -6.33
C GLU A 23 -2.28 -8.27 -5.27
N GLU A 24 -1.37 -9.24 -5.30
CA GLU A 24 -1.35 -10.39 -4.38
C GLU A 24 -1.05 -9.99 -2.94
N LEU A 25 -0.06 -9.11 -2.76
CA LEU A 25 0.45 -8.80 -1.43
C LEU A 25 -0.39 -7.77 -0.69
N VAL A 26 -1.04 -6.86 -1.42
CA VAL A 26 -1.74 -5.70 -0.86
C VAL A 26 -3.21 -5.69 -1.27
N LEU A 27 -3.52 -5.59 -2.57
CA LEU A 27 -4.89 -5.32 -3.04
C LEU A 27 -5.84 -6.43 -2.64
N ASN A 28 -5.51 -7.69 -2.93
CA ASN A 28 -6.34 -8.84 -2.57
C ASN A 28 -6.47 -8.98 -1.05
N THR A 29 -5.41 -8.68 -0.30
CA THR A 29 -5.47 -8.70 1.17
C THR A 29 -6.47 -7.67 1.71
N TYR A 30 -6.58 -6.50 1.08
CA TYR A 30 -7.61 -5.50 1.39
C TYR A 30 -8.99 -5.97 0.95
N LEU A 31 -9.15 -6.41 -0.30
CA LEU A 31 -10.44 -6.83 -0.85
C LEU A 31 -11.03 -8.02 -0.09
N ASP A 32 -10.22 -8.96 0.36
CA ASP A 32 -10.67 -10.11 1.14
C ASP A 32 -11.27 -9.70 2.49
N LYS A 33 -10.68 -8.69 3.14
CA LYS A 33 -11.02 -8.28 4.51
C LYS A 33 -11.98 -7.11 4.62
N SER A 34 -11.97 -6.23 3.63
CA SER A 34 -12.75 -5.00 3.67
C SER A 34 -14.24 -5.26 3.63
N GLN A 35 -15.03 -4.37 4.24
CA GLN A 35 -16.49 -4.35 4.07
C GLN A 35 -16.86 -3.76 2.70
N ALA A 36 -16.12 -2.74 2.26
CA ALA A 36 -16.33 -1.98 1.03
C ALA A 36 -16.12 -2.77 -0.27
N LYS A 37 -15.19 -3.74 -0.28
CA LYS A 37 -14.79 -4.51 -1.48
C LYS A 37 -14.37 -3.65 -2.69
N GLY A 38 -13.93 -2.41 -2.47
CA GLY A 38 -13.50 -1.50 -3.52
C GLY A 38 -13.14 -0.12 -3.00
N PHE A 39 -12.94 0.81 -3.93
CA PHE A 39 -12.59 2.21 -3.67
C PHE A 39 -13.49 3.14 -4.50
N ASP A 40 -13.88 4.27 -3.92
CA ASP A 40 -14.66 5.32 -4.57
C ASP A 40 -13.88 6.65 -4.74
N ALA A 41 -12.68 6.72 -4.16
CA ALA A 41 -11.81 7.87 -4.28
C ALA A 41 -10.33 7.47 -4.40
N ILE A 42 -9.59 8.27 -5.18
CA ILE A 42 -8.13 8.37 -5.07
C ILE A 42 -7.78 9.78 -4.64
N GLU A 43 -7.00 9.89 -3.57
CA GLU A 43 -6.43 11.14 -3.10
C GLU A 43 -4.90 11.10 -3.20
N MET A 44 -4.29 12.24 -3.52
CA MET A 44 -2.86 12.37 -3.62
C MET A 44 -2.38 13.64 -2.95
N LEU A 45 -1.20 13.52 -2.35
CA LEU A 45 -0.47 14.60 -1.72
C LEU A 45 0.97 14.57 -2.23
N ASP A 46 1.43 15.66 -2.83
CA ASP A 46 2.86 15.90 -3.04
C ASP A 46 3.47 16.34 -1.70
N ILE A 47 4.27 15.46 -1.10
CA ILE A 47 4.96 15.71 0.18
C ILE A 47 6.41 16.16 -0.02
N SER A 48 6.80 16.52 -1.25
CA SER A 48 8.10 17.14 -1.52
C SER A 48 8.11 18.65 -1.31
N ASP A 49 6.96 19.32 -1.44
CA ASP A 49 6.82 20.74 -1.11
C ASP A 49 6.22 20.92 0.30
N ARG A 50 6.40 22.10 0.90
CA ARG A 50 5.81 22.48 2.19
C ARG A 50 4.31 22.77 2.09
N LYS A 51 3.78 22.93 0.88
CA LYS A 51 2.36 23.14 0.62
C LYS A 51 1.67 21.79 0.48
N PHE A 52 1.11 21.32 1.58
CA PHE A 52 0.33 20.09 1.60
C PHE A 52 -1.04 20.31 0.96
N ILE A 53 -1.10 20.27 -0.37
CA ILE A 53 -2.34 20.37 -1.13
C ILE A 53 -2.86 18.96 -1.41
N TYR A 54 -4.01 18.63 -0.84
CA TYR A 54 -4.71 17.40 -1.14
C TYR A 54 -5.44 17.55 -2.46
N LYS A 55 -5.26 16.57 -3.35
CA LYS A 55 -6.02 16.49 -4.59
C LYS A 55 -6.74 15.15 -4.67
N VAL A 56 -7.97 15.18 -5.16
CA VAL A 56 -8.87 14.02 -5.19
C VAL A 56 -9.48 13.80 -6.57
N SER A 57 -9.80 12.55 -6.87
CA SER A 57 -10.71 12.16 -7.93
C SER A 57 -11.63 11.02 -7.47
N ASN A 58 -12.89 11.08 -7.88
CA ASN A 58 -13.88 10.01 -7.71
C ASN A 58 -14.17 9.28 -9.03
N ASN A 59 -13.34 9.50 -10.05
CA ASN A 59 -13.47 8.83 -11.33
C ASN A 59 -12.88 7.41 -11.21
N ILE A 60 -13.75 6.40 -11.28
CA ILE A 60 -13.35 4.99 -11.20
C ILE A 60 -12.32 4.59 -12.26
N ASN A 61 -12.32 5.21 -13.44
CA ASN A 61 -11.32 4.90 -14.47
C ASN A 61 -9.92 5.34 -14.04
N VAL A 62 -9.81 6.47 -13.34
CA VAL A 62 -8.53 6.96 -12.80
C VAL A 62 -8.01 6.02 -11.70
N ILE A 63 -8.91 5.56 -10.82
CA ILE A 63 -8.58 4.59 -9.77
C ILE A 63 -8.09 3.26 -10.38
N ASN A 64 -8.82 2.73 -11.36
CA ASN A 64 -8.48 1.47 -12.02
C ASN A 64 -7.17 1.56 -12.82
N GLU A 65 -6.93 2.68 -13.52
CA GLU A 65 -5.68 2.90 -14.23
C GLU A 65 -4.49 2.93 -13.26
N PHE A 66 -4.62 3.67 -12.15
CA PHE A 66 -3.61 3.71 -11.11
C PHE A 66 -3.33 2.33 -10.49
N LEU A 67 -4.38 1.58 -10.15
CA LEU A 67 -4.25 0.22 -9.63
C LEU A 67 -3.58 -0.72 -10.65
N SER A 68 -3.95 -0.64 -11.92
CA SER A 68 -3.33 -1.44 -12.98
C SER A 68 -1.82 -1.22 -13.04
N LYS A 69 -1.37 0.05 -12.94
CA LYS A 69 0.06 0.38 -12.94
C LYS A 69 0.80 -0.17 -11.72
N LEU A 70 0.18 -0.14 -10.54
CA LEU A 70 0.78 -0.70 -9.34
C LEU A 70 0.80 -2.23 -9.34
N ASN A 71 -0.24 -2.87 -9.86
CA ASN A 71 -0.35 -4.33 -9.91
C ASN A 71 0.74 -4.99 -10.77
N GLU A 72 1.33 -4.25 -11.71
CA GLU A 72 2.50 -4.69 -12.50
C GLU A 72 3.80 -4.80 -11.68
N LEU A 73 3.86 -4.22 -10.48
CA LEU A 73 5.06 -4.23 -9.65
C LEU A 73 5.20 -5.55 -8.89
N GLU A 74 6.38 -6.16 -8.96
CA GLU A 74 6.76 -7.25 -8.06
C GLU A 74 7.48 -6.71 -6.84
N LEU A 75 7.05 -7.17 -5.67
CA LEU A 75 7.43 -6.66 -4.37
C LEU A 75 8.06 -7.75 -3.51
N VAL A 76 8.95 -7.33 -2.62
CA VAL A 76 9.39 -8.12 -1.46
C VAL A 76 9.17 -7.31 -0.19
N GLU A 77 8.54 -7.94 0.81
CA GLU A 77 8.37 -7.31 2.12
C GLU A 77 9.71 -7.10 2.81
N TYR A 78 10.04 -5.85 3.09
CA TYR A 78 11.25 -5.46 3.82
C TYR A 78 11.13 -5.85 5.29
N ARG A 79 12.18 -6.50 5.83
CA ARG A 79 12.30 -6.81 7.26
C ARG A 79 13.56 -6.18 7.84
N SER A 80 13.50 -5.80 9.11
CA SER A 80 14.66 -5.27 9.83
C SER A 80 15.86 -6.23 9.72
N GLY A 81 17.01 -5.72 9.29
CA GLY A 81 18.22 -6.51 9.03
C GLY A 81 18.47 -6.85 7.55
N MET A 82 17.59 -6.49 6.62
CA MET A 82 17.87 -6.60 5.19
C MET A 82 18.76 -5.45 4.69
N PRO A 83 19.71 -5.72 3.77
CA PRO A 83 20.41 -4.66 3.05
C PRO A 83 19.38 -3.93 2.18
N ARG A 84 19.04 -2.68 2.54
CA ARG A 84 18.26 -1.82 1.66
C ARG A 84 19.04 -1.64 0.37
N ASN A 85 18.36 -1.84 -0.75
CA ASN A 85 18.91 -1.56 -2.06
C ASN A 85 18.99 -0.04 -2.25
N ASN A 86 19.94 0.61 -1.57
CA ASN A 86 20.19 2.06 -1.60
C ASN A 86 21.00 2.48 -2.83
N ASN A 87 20.82 1.81 -3.96
CA ASN A 87 21.54 2.13 -5.18
C ASN A 87 21.02 3.48 -5.71
N ASN A 88 21.77 4.53 -5.38
CA ASN A 88 21.68 5.91 -5.85
C ASN A 88 20.46 6.71 -5.36
N LEU A 89 20.57 7.23 -4.12
CA LEU A 89 19.93 8.49 -3.71
C LEU A 89 20.47 9.63 -4.58
N LYS A 90 19.95 9.80 -5.81
CA LYS A 90 19.96 11.11 -6.45
C LYS A 90 18.83 11.93 -5.83
N THR A 91 19.28 12.82 -4.96
CA THR A 91 18.58 13.85 -4.24
C THR A 91 17.83 14.81 -5.18
N SER A 92 16.59 14.48 -5.58
CA SER A 92 15.52 15.47 -5.86
C SER A 92 14.14 14.86 -6.17
N GLN A 93 13.90 13.57 -5.90
CA GLN A 93 12.66 12.94 -6.37
C GLN A 93 11.45 13.45 -5.58
N LYS A 94 10.40 13.85 -6.33
CA LYS A 94 9.06 14.11 -5.79
C LYS A 94 8.63 12.93 -4.91
N ARG A 95 7.94 13.19 -3.82
CA ARG A 95 7.46 12.18 -2.87
C ARG A 95 5.95 12.32 -2.83
N TYR A 96 5.26 11.19 -2.93
CA TYR A 96 3.81 11.17 -2.92
C TYR A 96 3.29 10.31 -1.77
N ALA A 97 2.23 10.81 -1.13
CA ALA A 97 1.32 9.98 -0.36
C ALA A 97 0.03 9.84 -1.17
N ILE A 98 -0.39 8.60 -1.42
CA ILE A 98 -1.54 8.26 -2.26
C ILE A 98 -2.52 7.44 -1.44
N PHE A 99 -3.78 7.83 -1.44
CA PHE A 99 -4.86 7.20 -0.69
C PHE A 99 -5.84 6.62 -1.69
N LEU A 100 -6.12 5.33 -1.58
CA LEU A 100 -7.24 4.67 -2.22
C LEU A 100 -8.29 4.45 -1.14
N GLU A 101 -9.41 5.16 -1.21
CA GLU A 101 -10.39 5.20 -0.14
C GLU A 101 -11.73 4.64 -0.57
N ASN A 102 -12.44 4.05 0.39
CA ASN A 102 -13.87 3.92 0.36
C ASN A 102 -14.47 4.84 1.43
N ARG A 103 -15.10 5.93 1.00
CA ARG A 103 -15.62 6.95 1.93
C ARG A 103 -16.91 6.56 2.64
N GLU A 104 -17.60 5.50 2.21
CA GLU A 104 -18.76 4.96 2.92
C GLU A 104 -18.33 4.25 4.21
N THR A 105 -17.21 3.52 4.16
CA THR A 105 -16.70 2.72 5.29
C THR A 105 -15.45 3.29 5.95
N ASP A 106 -14.88 4.38 5.43
CA ASP A 106 -13.56 4.97 5.81
C ASP A 106 -12.41 3.93 5.78
N GLU A 107 -12.59 2.88 4.98
CA GLU A 107 -11.55 1.90 4.68
C GLU A 107 -10.62 2.44 3.60
N LYS A 108 -9.33 2.13 3.69
CA LYS A 108 -8.35 2.68 2.75
C LYS A 108 -7.06 1.90 2.63
N ILE A 109 -6.38 2.12 1.51
CA ILE A 109 -4.97 1.83 1.32
C ILE A 109 -4.22 3.15 1.18
N LEU A 110 -3.29 3.43 2.08
CA LEU A 110 -2.33 4.52 1.98
C LEU A 110 -1.00 3.98 1.45
N ILE A 111 -0.48 4.61 0.41
CA ILE A 111 0.78 4.27 -0.25
C ILE A 111 1.72 5.47 -0.16
N HIS A 112 2.79 5.32 0.60
CA HIS A 112 3.89 6.28 0.65
C HIS A 112 5.00 5.86 -0.30
N ILE A 113 5.30 6.72 -1.28
CA ILE A 113 6.39 6.52 -2.23
C ILE A 113 7.67 7.15 -1.67
N TRP A 114 8.64 6.33 -1.30
CA TRP A 114 9.92 6.81 -0.78
C TRP A 114 10.95 7.05 -1.88
N THR A 115 11.01 6.12 -2.83
CA THR A 115 11.87 6.14 -4.03
C THR A 115 11.15 5.44 -5.18
N ASP A 116 11.81 5.38 -6.34
CA ASP A 116 11.36 4.57 -7.48
C ASP A 116 11.31 3.05 -7.20
N LYS A 117 11.93 2.61 -6.10
CA LYS A 117 12.10 1.19 -5.73
C LYS A 117 11.61 0.85 -4.32
N CYS A 118 11.04 1.79 -3.57
CA CYS A 118 10.64 1.55 -2.18
C CYS A 118 9.34 2.26 -1.86
N ILE A 119 8.37 1.48 -1.36
CA ILE A 119 7.06 1.98 -0.92
C ILE A 119 6.75 1.49 0.49
N SER A 120 6.03 2.30 1.26
CA SER A 120 5.32 1.82 2.46
C SER A 120 3.83 1.85 2.21
N VAL A 121 3.15 0.80 2.63
CA VAL A 121 1.71 0.64 2.46
C VAL A 121 1.06 0.43 3.81
N THR A 122 0.06 1.25 4.11
CA THR A 122 -0.82 1.09 5.27
C THR A 122 -2.21 0.72 4.76
N VAL A 123 -2.71 -0.43 5.20
CA VAL A 123 -4.06 -0.90 4.89
C VAL A 123 -4.92 -0.74 6.15
N ASN A 124 -6.07 -0.10 6.00
CA ASN A 124 -7.07 0.07 7.04
C ASN A 124 -8.39 -0.57 6.60
N THR A 125 -8.89 -1.54 7.38
CA THR A 125 -10.13 -2.27 7.11
C THR A 125 -11.05 -2.23 8.32
N LEU A 126 -12.36 -2.21 8.07
CA LEU A 126 -13.39 -2.15 9.11
C LEU A 126 -13.79 -3.56 9.56
N SER A 127 -13.69 -3.80 10.86
CA SER A 127 -14.18 -4.98 11.55
C SER A 127 -15.46 -4.65 12.31
N ILE A 128 -16.53 -5.39 12.02
CA ILE A 128 -17.84 -5.23 12.67
C ILE A 128 -18.10 -6.50 13.48
N THR A 129 -18.20 -6.35 14.80
CA THR A 129 -18.52 -7.47 15.71
C THR A 129 -19.84 -7.21 16.41
N GLU A 130 -20.79 -8.13 16.26
CA GLU A 130 -22.10 -8.06 16.91
C GLU A 130 -22.16 -8.92 18.18
N ASN A 131 -22.46 -8.30 19.33
CA ASN A 131 -22.88 -8.99 20.53
C ASN A 131 -24.41 -9.05 20.58
N LYS A 132 -24.97 -10.19 20.19
CA LYS A 132 -26.42 -10.41 20.11
C LYS A 132 -27.11 -10.39 21.48
N GLU A 133 -26.44 -10.82 22.54
CA GLU A 133 -27.01 -10.86 23.90
C GLU A 133 -27.20 -9.46 24.46
N ASN A 134 -26.20 -8.59 24.27
CA ASN A 134 -26.22 -7.22 24.77
C ASN A 134 -26.79 -6.21 23.76
N LYS A 135 -27.12 -6.64 22.54
CA LYS A 135 -27.53 -5.77 21.41
C LYS A 135 -26.53 -4.66 21.12
N ILE A 136 -25.24 -4.96 21.24
CA ILE A 136 -24.16 -4.01 20.99
C ILE A 136 -23.47 -4.40 19.68
N THR A 137 -23.34 -3.45 18.77
CA THR A 137 -22.49 -3.57 17.59
C THR A 137 -21.22 -2.76 17.81
N LYS A 138 -20.07 -3.40 17.64
CA LYS A 138 -18.75 -2.78 17.79
C LYS A 138 -18.12 -2.59 16.40
N TYR A 139 -17.58 -1.41 16.17
CA TYR A 139 -16.87 -1.04 14.95
C TYR A 139 -15.40 -0.78 15.33
N GLU A 140 -14.47 -1.51 14.73
CA GLU A 140 -13.04 -1.35 14.95
C GLU A 140 -12.28 -1.33 13.63
N TYR A 141 -11.26 -0.49 13.55
CA TYR A 141 -10.39 -0.40 12.39
C TYR A 141 -9.12 -1.23 12.60
N ASP A 142 -8.93 -2.23 11.76
CA ASP A 142 -7.73 -3.04 11.72
C ASP A 142 -6.71 -2.39 10.76
N THR A 143 -5.67 -1.80 11.34
CA THR A 143 -4.59 -1.15 10.58
C THR A 143 -3.34 -2.04 10.50
N LYS A 144 -2.79 -2.20 9.29
CA LYS A 144 -1.52 -2.89 9.06
C LYS A 144 -0.61 -2.08 8.17
N THR A 145 0.66 -1.97 8.55
CA THR A 145 1.67 -1.24 7.79
C THR A 145 2.81 -2.16 7.40
N HIS A 146 3.16 -2.14 6.12
CA HIS A 146 4.26 -2.91 5.55
C HIS A 146 5.13 -1.98 4.70
N THR A 147 6.41 -2.31 4.58
CA THR A 147 7.32 -1.66 3.64
C THR A 147 7.78 -2.70 2.64
N TYR A 148 7.81 -2.32 1.37
CA TYR A 148 8.17 -3.19 0.27
C TYR A 148 9.29 -2.57 -0.55
N ASP A 149 10.25 -3.40 -0.93
CA ASP A 149 11.19 -3.08 -2.00
C ASP A 149 10.64 -3.64 -3.31
N ILE A 150 10.73 -2.86 -4.38
CA ILE A 150 10.30 -3.25 -5.73
C ILE A 150 11.45 -4.00 -6.39
N ILE A 151 11.21 -5.27 -6.71
CA ILE A 151 12.22 -6.17 -7.29
C ILE A 151 12.09 -6.30 -8.81
N ASN A 152 10.91 -6.01 -9.37
CA ASN A 152 10.67 -5.92 -10.81
C ASN A 152 9.76 -4.72 -11.12
N GLY A 153 10.04 -3.97 -12.19
CA GLY A 153 9.41 -2.66 -12.47
C GLY A 153 9.97 -1.51 -11.61
N SER A 154 9.38 -0.32 -11.69
CA SER A 154 9.74 0.86 -10.88
C SER A 154 8.57 1.85 -10.84
N ILE A 155 8.53 2.70 -9.83
CA ILE A 155 7.57 3.81 -9.79
C ILE A 155 7.89 4.82 -10.90
N ASP A 156 6.91 5.11 -11.75
CA ASP A 156 6.96 6.14 -12.77
C ASP A 156 6.53 7.49 -12.18
N PHE A 157 7.51 8.34 -11.84
CA PHE A 157 7.24 9.66 -11.27
C PHE A 157 6.63 10.66 -12.25
N ASP A 158 6.86 10.50 -13.55
CA ASP A 158 6.27 11.37 -14.57
C ASP A 158 4.77 11.09 -14.71
N TYR A 159 4.39 9.81 -14.64
CA TYR A 159 2.99 9.39 -14.50
C TYR A 159 2.37 9.94 -13.21
N LEU A 160 3.03 9.79 -12.05
CA LEU A 160 2.49 10.29 -10.77
C LEU A 160 2.29 11.82 -10.78
N ASP A 161 3.19 12.56 -11.40
CA ASP A 161 3.05 14.02 -11.55
C ASP A 161 1.89 14.38 -12.48
N SER A 162 1.76 13.69 -13.61
CA SER A 162 0.65 13.86 -14.54
C SER A 162 -0.69 13.57 -13.87
N LEU A 163 -0.75 12.47 -13.10
CA LEU A 163 -1.92 12.09 -12.32
C LEU A 163 -2.24 13.18 -11.29
N TYR A 164 -1.30 13.54 -10.41
CA TYR A 164 -1.50 14.56 -9.38
C TYR A 164 -2.01 15.88 -9.97
N ASN A 165 -1.44 16.33 -11.09
CA ASN A 165 -1.87 17.57 -11.74
C ASN A 165 -3.22 17.48 -12.45
N SER A 166 -3.69 16.28 -12.77
CA SER A 166 -5.04 16.04 -13.31
C SER A 166 -6.14 16.02 -12.23
N LEU A 167 -5.77 15.77 -10.97
CA LEU A 167 -6.72 15.71 -9.86
C LEU A 167 -7.18 17.11 -9.43
N LYS A 168 -8.37 17.19 -8.83
CA LYS A 168 -8.93 18.45 -8.32
C LYS A 168 -8.45 18.70 -6.91
N GLU A 169 -8.12 19.95 -6.58
CA GLU A 169 -7.84 20.34 -5.21
C GLU A 169 -9.08 20.12 -4.33
N LEU A 170 -8.88 19.52 -3.16
CA LEU A 170 -9.91 19.35 -2.16
C LEU A 170 -10.11 20.72 -1.47
N SER A 171 -11.21 21.40 -1.80
CA SER A 171 -11.61 22.71 -1.24
C SER A 171 -12.35 22.60 0.08
#